data_AF-A0A1V4ZEM3-F1
#
_entry.id   AF-A0A1V4ZEM3-F1
#
_cell.length_a   1.000
_cell.length_b   1.000
_cell.length_c   1.000
_cell.angle_alpha   90.00
_cell.angle_beta   90.00
_cell.angle_gamma   90.00
#
_symmetry.space_group_name_H-M   'P 1'
#
loop_
_entity.id
_entity.type
_entity.pdbx_description
1 polymer ?
#
loop_
_entity_poly.entity_id
_entity_poly.type
_entity_poly.pdbx_seq_one_letter_code
_entity_poly.pdbx_strand_id
1 'polypeptide(L)'
;MYIAIGVIAIVVIAAVGAALMMGKGSNDKSVKVLLLKKTSSSVAYSPMDQEAVYNGSYSLSRYLYLYTDGVPSTSSSIYKWLSLIYNTTGQQMVTDAGFYPLQTSDLNAMKAQLQNGNNSAVTGAFTESGSTTMTEIAALWAQSFKQSTGITVTIKTPGSGAGIKDFYNKIVDVAQASRAMTTAEKATAAANGITVVEWKVAVDGLAIIVNKDNPVTTLTLSQLEGIFNGTYTNWNQVGGNDKAISLYGRDSASGSYASFKDLVLVNKENYTSAMLQFNTNALIVPEVESAVGAIGYVGIGFAKEASGTSADTTLSEVSSPVARVL
;
A
#
# COMPACT_ATOMS: atom_id res chain seq x y z
N MET A 1 19.80 34.37 -34.07
CA MET A 1 19.91 34.81 -32.66
C MET A 1 18.77 34.12 -31.91
N TYR A 2 19.07 32.97 -31.30
CA TYR A 2 18.09 32.14 -30.59
C TYR A 2 17.87 32.71 -29.18
N ILE A 3 16.61 33.00 -28.82
CA ILE A 3 16.23 33.29 -27.43
C ILE A 3 15.46 32.07 -26.95
N ALA A 4 16.10 31.30 -26.06
CA ALA A 4 15.51 30.18 -25.37
C ALA A 4 14.50 30.69 -24.35
N ILE A 5 13.23 30.34 -24.53
CA ILE A 5 12.18 30.52 -23.52
C ILE A 5 12.13 29.24 -22.70
N GLY A 6 12.77 29.26 -21.53
CA GLY A 6 12.69 28.20 -20.54
C GLY A 6 11.31 28.20 -19.89
N VAL A 7 10.54 27.13 -20.10
CA VAL A 7 9.30 26.88 -19.36
C VAL A 7 9.67 26.04 -18.14
N ILE A 8 9.83 26.70 -17.00
CA ILE A 8 9.88 26.06 -15.68
C ILE A 8 8.43 25.77 -15.29
N ALA A 9 7.98 24.54 -15.52
CA ALA A 9 6.69 24.07 -15.06
C ALA A 9 6.76 23.71 -13.57
N ILE A 10 5.93 24.40 -12.81
CA ILE A 10 5.70 24.36 -11.37
C ILE A 10 5.33 22.93 -10.93
N VAL A 11 6.21 22.29 -10.16
CA VAL A 11 5.89 21.11 -9.33
C VAL A 11 5.76 21.60 -7.89
N VAL A 12 4.57 22.07 -7.52
CA VAL A 12 4.24 22.45 -6.14
C VAL A 12 3.01 21.63 -5.73
N ILE A 13 3.21 20.36 -5.37
CA ILE A 13 2.19 19.58 -4.64
C ILE A 13 2.78 18.73 -3.49
N ALA A 14 4.07 18.38 -3.44
CA ALA A 14 4.60 17.53 -2.35
C ALA A 14 5.30 18.26 -1.19
N ALA A 15 5.74 19.52 -1.37
CA ALA A 15 6.67 20.14 -0.42
C ALA A 15 6.04 20.77 0.84
N VAL A 16 4.73 21.03 0.86
CA VAL A 16 4.09 21.70 2.02
C VAL A 16 3.97 20.76 3.22
N GLY A 17 3.83 19.45 2.99
CA GLY A 17 3.85 18.44 4.05
C GLY A 17 5.24 18.24 4.65
N ALA A 18 6.28 18.19 3.81
CA ALA A 18 7.66 18.01 4.27
C ALA A 18 8.18 19.23 5.05
N ALA A 19 7.78 20.45 4.68
CA ALA A 19 8.27 21.66 5.33
C ALA A 19 7.80 21.84 6.79
N LEU A 20 6.64 21.28 7.18
CA LEU A 20 6.23 21.27 8.59
C LEU A 20 7.05 20.28 9.45
N MET A 21 7.66 19.27 8.83
CA MET A 21 8.49 18.27 9.51
C MET A 21 9.92 18.75 9.77
N MET A 22 10.36 19.84 9.11
CA MET A 22 11.75 20.36 9.21
C MET A 22 11.94 21.36 10.36
N GLY A 23 10.92 21.55 11.20
CA GLY A 23 10.88 22.58 12.24
C GLY A 23 10.91 22.04 13.66
N LYS A 24 11.74 21.03 13.99
CA LYS A 24 12.29 20.79 15.34
C LYS A 24 13.28 19.62 15.31
N GLY A 25 14.55 19.93 15.58
CA GLY A 25 15.51 18.91 16.00
C GLY A 25 15.10 18.37 17.37
N SER A 26 14.51 17.18 17.40
CA SER A 26 14.49 16.34 18.59
C SER A 26 14.61 14.89 18.14
N ASN A 27 15.69 14.23 18.53
CA ASN A 27 15.90 12.78 18.45
C ASN A 27 14.93 11.99 19.36
N ASP A 28 13.73 12.51 19.64
CA ASP A 28 12.75 11.88 20.52
C ASP A 28 11.65 11.26 19.64
N LYS A 29 11.62 9.93 19.61
CA LYS A 29 10.72 9.13 18.77
C LYS A 29 9.29 9.34 19.24
N SER A 30 8.55 10.17 18.53
CA SER A 30 7.26 10.73 18.95
C SER A 30 6.09 9.74 18.81
N VAL A 31 6.20 8.76 17.91
CA VAL A 31 5.26 7.64 17.76
C VAL A 31 5.95 6.27 17.79
N LYS A 32 5.20 5.25 18.18
CA LYS A 32 5.61 3.84 18.18
C LYS A 32 4.77 3.04 17.19
N VAL A 33 5.43 2.18 16.42
CA VAL A 33 4.77 1.23 15.50
C VAL A 33 4.43 -0.07 16.25
N LEU A 34 3.19 -0.53 16.15
CA LEU A 34 2.76 -1.79 16.75
C LEU A 34 3.13 -2.99 15.86
N LEU A 35 3.52 -4.08 16.52
CA LEU A 35 3.62 -5.38 15.87
C LEU A 35 2.22 -6.00 15.80
N LEU A 36 1.96 -6.78 14.77
CA LEU A 36 0.66 -7.42 14.58
C LEU A 36 0.76 -8.93 14.62
N LYS A 37 -0.21 -9.53 15.30
CA LYS A 37 -0.42 -10.98 15.33
C LYS A 37 -1.65 -11.33 14.52
N LYS A 38 -1.59 -12.38 13.71
CA LYS A 38 -2.77 -12.90 13.01
C LYS A 38 -3.84 -13.41 14.00
N THR A 39 -3.40 -14.16 15.02
CA THR A 39 -4.23 -14.66 16.13
C THR A 39 -3.49 -14.51 17.46
N SER A 40 -4.13 -14.77 18.59
CA SER A 40 -3.49 -14.70 19.93
C SER A 40 -2.26 -15.60 20.07
N SER A 41 -2.22 -16.74 19.37
CA SER A 41 -1.12 -17.71 19.36
C SER A 41 -0.08 -17.48 18.25
N SER A 42 -0.32 -16.54 17.34
CA SER A 42 0.60 -16.27 16.22
C SER A 42 1.81 -15.44 16.66
N VAL A 43 2.91 -15.61 15.93
CA VAL A 43 4.08 -14.71 16.00
C VAL A 43 3.65 -13.29 15.64
N ALA A 44 4.21 -12.31 16.33
CA ALA A 44 3.99 -10.89 16.05
C ALA A 44 5.03 -10.41 15.03
N TYR A 45 4.58 -9.78 13.96
CA TYR A 45 5.47 -9.23 12.93
C TYR A 45 5.43 -7.70 12.93
N SER A 46 6.60 -7.11 12.68
CA SER A 46 6.73 -5.67 12.46
C SER A 46 6.49 -5.34 10.99
N PRO A 47 5.81 -4.23 10.63
CA PRO A 47 5.80 -3.74 9.26
C PRO A 47 7.18 -3.28 8.78
N MET A 48 8.15 -3.08 9.68
CA MET A 48 9.53 -2.74 9.33
C MET A 48 10.36 -3.97 8.93
N ASP A 49 9.88 -5.18 9.24
CA ASP A 49 10.49 -6.42 8.80
C ASP A 49 10.13 -6.66 7.33
N GLN A 50 11.04 -6.28 6.43
CA GLN A 50 10.82 -6.36 5.00
C GLN A 50 10.59 -7.80 4.54
N GLU A 51 11.27 -8.77 5.14
CA GLU A 51 11.08 -10.17 4.79
C GLU A 51 9.66 -10.62 5.15
N ALA A 52 9.19 -10.27 6.35
CA ALA A 52 7.84 -10.55 6.79
C ALA A 52 6.78 -9.86 5.90
N VAL A 53 7.04 -8.65 5.41
CA VAL A 53 6.16 -7.94 4.47
C VAL A 53 6.13 -8.66 3.11
N TYR A 54 7.30 -8.97 2.53
CA TYR A 54 7.36 -9.57 1.19
C TYR A 54 6.88 -11.03 1.14
N ASN A 55 7.07 -11.77 2.23
CA ASN A 55 6.62 -13.16 2.34
C ASN A 55 5.17 -13.30 2.87
N GLY A 56 4.54 -12.18 3.25
CA GLY A 56 3.14 -12.14 3.71
C GLY A 56 2.92 -12.56 5.16
N SER A 57 3.98 -12.73 5.96
CA SER A 57 3.88 -12.97 7.40
C SER A 57 3.32 -11.75 8.14
N TYR A 58 3.64 -10.54 7.67
CA TYR A 58 3.00 -9.32 8.15
C TYR A 58 1.60 -9.16 7.56
N SER A 59 0.58 -9.21 8.41
CA SER A 59 -0.82 -9.40 7.98
C SER A 59 -1.46 -8.18 7.31
N LEU A 60 -0.90 -6.98 7.47
CA LEU A 60 -1.38 -5.77 6.78
C LEU A 60 -0.51 -5.42 5.58
N SER A 61 -0.11 -6.44 4.83
CA SER A 61 0.55 -6.26 3.54
C SER A 61 0.00 -7.20 2.48
N ARG A 62 0.03 -6.73 1.23
CA ARG A 62 -0.39 -7.48 0.04
C ARG A 62 0.31 -6.94 -1.20
N TYR A 63 0.53 -7.81 -2.18
CA TYR A 63 0.92 -7.31 -3.50
C TYR A 63 -0.25 -6.57 -4.16
N LEU A 64 0.12 -5.57 -4.95
CA LEU A 64 -0.74 -4.91 -5.92
C LEU A 64 -0.42 -5.46 -7.30
N TYR A 65 -1.46 -5.64 -8.11
CA TYR A 65 -1.40 -6.38 -9.37
C TYR A 65 -1.96 -5.55 -10.51
N LEU A 66 -1.36 -5.68 -11.68
CA LEU A 66 -2.01 -5.46 -12.96
C LEU A 66 -2.26 -6.81 -13.66
N TYR A 67 -3.28 -6.86 -14.51
CA TYR A 67 -3.63 -8.02 -15.33
C TYR A 67 -3.79 -7.62 -16.79
N THR A 68 -3.17 -8.40 -17.67
CA THR A 68 -3.27 -8.23 -19.12
C THR A 68 -3.73 -9.51 -19.78
N ASP A 69 -4.32 -9.39 -20.97
CA ASP A 69 -4.52 -10.52 -21.86
C ASP A 69 -3.20 -10.83 -22.57
N GLY A 70 -2.62 -11.99 -22.29
CA GLY A 70 -1.30 -12.40 -22.74
C GLY A 70 -0.16 -11.50 -22.23
N VAL A 71 1.06 -11.84 -22.64
CA VAL A 71 2.22 -10.97 -22.42
C VAL A 71 2.23 -9.92 -23.53
N PRO A 72 2.13 -8.62 -23.23
CA PRO A 72 1.97 -7.59 -24.24
C PRO A 72 3.23 -7.50 -25.12
N SER A 73 3.05 -7.43 -26.45
CA SER A 73 4.17 -7.28 -27.38
C SER A 73 4.93 -5.96 -27.17
N THR A 74 6.22 -5.96 -27.51
CA THR A 74 7.14 -4.82 -27.35
C THR A 74 6.70 -3.55 -28.06
N SER A 75 5.86 -3.67 -29.10
CA SER A 75 5.30 -2.53 -29.84
C SER A 75 4.04 -1.92 -29.19
N SER A 76 3.43 -2.60 -28.22
CA SER A 76 2.17 -2.18 -27.60
C SER A 76 2.35 -1.03 -26.59
N SER A 77 1.29 -0.24 -26.40
CA SER A 77 1.23 0.79 -25.35
C SER A 77 1.28 0.18 -23.95
N ILE A 78 0.69 -1.00 -23.75
CA ILE A 78 0.67 -1.71 -22.46
C ILE A 78 2.08 -2.20 -22.08
N TYR A 79 2.88 -2.64 -23.05
CA TYR A 79 4.30 -2.95 -22.79
C TYR A 79 5.06 -1.72 -22.30
N LYS A 80 4.86 -0.56 -22.92
CA LYS A 80 5.48 0.70 -22.49
C LYS A 80 5.00 1.12 -21.10
N TRP A 81 3.72 0.90 -20.80
CA TRP A 81 3.12 1.16 -19.48
C TRP A 81 3.81 0.34 -18.38
N LEU A 82 3.88 -0.98 -18.56
CA LEU A 82 4.60 -1.87 -17.64
C LEU A 82 6.09 -1.52 -17.55
N SER A 83 6.71 -1.13 -18.67
CA SER A 83 8.12 -0.70 -18.69
C SER A 83 8.36 0.56 -17.85
N LEU A 84 7.43 1.52 -17.86
CA LEU A 84 7.47 2.68 -16.97
C LEU A 84 7.36 2.23 -15.51
N ILE A 85 6.36 1.42 -15.18
CA ILE A 85 6.11 0.95 -13.82
C ILE A 85 7.34 0.24 -13.23
N TYR A 86 8.06 -0.54 -14.04
CA TYR A 86 9.23 -1.31 -13.61
C TYR A 86 10.57 -0.58 -13.68
N ASN A 87 10.60 0.66 -14.19
CA ASN A 87 11.82 1.46 -14.14
C ASN A 87 11.96 2.19 -12.80
N THR A 88 13.10 2.84 -12.59
CA THR A 88 13.40 3.57 -11.35
C THR A 88 12.37 4.66 -11.06
N THR A 89 11.92 5.40 -12.07
CA THR A 89 10.90 6.45 -11.92
C THR A 89 9.55 5.86 -11.49
N GLY A 90 9.11 4.77 -12.12
CA GLY A 90 7.86 4.09 -11.76
C GLY A 90 7.87 3.54 -10.34
N GLN A 91 8.98 2.93 -9.92
CA GLN A 91 9.14 2.41 -8.56
C GLN A 91 9.34 3.53 -7.51
N GLN A 92 9.87 4.69 -7.90
CA GLN A 92 9.87 5.86 -7.01
C GLN A 92 8.45 6.36 -6.75
N MET A 93 7.60 6.43 -7.77
CA MET A 93 6.18 6.79 -7.61
C MET A 93 5.41 5.83 -6.69
N VAL A 94 5.83 4.56 -6.61
CA VAL A 94 5.30 3.61 -5.61
C VAL A 94 5.56 4.11 -4.19
N THR A 95 6.79 4.54 -3.93
CA THR A 95 7.19 5.08 -2.62
C THR A 95 6.48 6.38 -2.32
N ASP A 96 6.38 7.29 -3.31
CA ASP A 96 5.71 8.58 -3.17
C ASP A 96 4.22 8.43 -2.85
N ALA A 97 3.58 7.38 -3.39
CA ALA A 97 2.21 7.00 -3.07
C ALA A 97 2.06 6.27 -1.70
N GLY A 98 3.15 6.07 -0.96
CA GLY A 98 3.15 5.46 0.37
C GLY A 98 3.19 3.93 0.39
N PHE A 99 3.48 3.29 -0.74
CA PHE A 99 3.61 1.84 -0.87
C PHE A 99 5.09 1.41 -0.86
N TYR A 100 5.34 0.12 -0.70
CA TYR A 100 6.69 -0.44 -0.88
C TYR A 100 6.96 -0.75 -2.36
N PRO A 101 8.13 -0.36 -2.89
CA PRO A 101 8.57 -0.82 -4.20
C PRO A 101 8.75 -2.34 -4.18
N LEU A 102 8.73 -2.95 -5.36
CA LEU A 102 9.05 -4.37 -5.48
C LEU A 102 10.51 -4.61 -5.09
N GLN A 103 10.74 -5.73 -4.39
CA GLN A 103 12.10 -6.23 -4.19
C GLN A 103 12.76 -6.56 -5.53
N THR A 104 14.10 -6.48 -5.57
CA THR A 104 14.90 -6.70 -6.78
C THR A 104 14.58 -8.04 -7.47
N SER A 105 14.32 -9.10 -6.70
CA SER A 105 13.95 -10.42 -7.22
C SER A 105 12.62 -10.39 -7.98
N ASP A 106 11.57 -9.81 -7.41
CA ASP A 106 10.27 -9.65 -8.07
C ASP A 106 10.38 -8.73 -9.28
N LEU A 107 11.12 -7.62 -9.17
CA LEU A 107 11.30 -6.69 -10.27
C LEU A 107 12.00 -7.36 -11.47
N ASN A 108 13.03 -8.16 -11.21
CA ASN A 108 13.73 -8.94 -12.24
C ASN A 108 12.82 -9.99 -12.85
N ALA A 109 12.02 -10.70 -12.04
CA ALA A 109 11.05 -11.68 -12.54
C ALA A 109 10.00 -11.03 -13.44
N MET A 110 9.44 -9.88 -13.06
CA MET A 110 8.46 -9.16 -13.87
C MET A 110 9.06 -8.62 -15.17
N LYS A 111 10.30 -8.09 -15.13
CA LYS A 111 11.02 -7.65 -16.33
C LYS A 111 11.31 -8.81 -17.28
N ALA A 112 11.74 -9.96 -16.77
CA ALA A 112 11.97 -11.15 -17.57
C ALA A 112 10.66 -11.67 -18.20
N GLN A 113 9.54 -11.66 -17.46
CA GLN A 113 8.23 -11.99 -18.00
C GLN A 113 7.84 -11.06 -19.15
N LEU A 114 8.07 -9.75 -18.99
CA LEU A 114 7.74 -8.73 -19.99
C LEU A 114 8.53 -8.88 -21.30
N GLN A 115 9.78 -9.35 -21.24
CA GLN A 115 10.63 -9.56 -22.42
C GLN A 115 10.09 -10.63 -23.38
N ASN A 116 9.25 -11.55 -22.90
CA ASN A 116 8.66 -12.63 -23.70
C ASN A 116 7.37 -12.21 -24.43
N GLY A 117 7.12 -10.90 -24.57
CA GLY A 117 5.89 -10.33 -25.13
C GLY A 117 5.64 -10.68 -26.59
N ASN A 118 4.56 -11.41 -26.85
CA ASN A 118 4.15 -11.84 -28.19
C ASN A 118 2.65 -11.65 -28.48
N ASN A 119 1.86 -11.12 -27.54
CA ASN A 119 0.43 -10.94 -27.76
C ASN A 119 0.11 -9.69 -28.62
N SER A 120 -1.04 -9.71 -29.30
CA SER A 120 -1.48 -8.64 -30.22
C SER A 120 -1.37 -7.24 -29.61
N ALA A 121 -0.88 -6.29 -30.41
CA ALA A 121 -0.53 -4.97 -29.92
C ALA A 121 -1.74 -4.05 -29.77
N VAL A 122 -2.11 -3.72 -28.53
CA VAL A 122 -2.87 -2.50 -28.24
C VAL A 122 -1.97 -1.30 -28.54
N THR A 123 -2.41 -0.41 -29.43
CA THR A 123 -1.64 0.78 -29.84
C THR A 123 -2.44 2.05 -29.54
N GLY A 124 -1.75 3.11 -29.12
CA GLY A 124 -2.41 4.35 -28.72
C GLY A 124 -3.01 4.26 -27.31
N ALA A 125 -4.07 5.04 -27.07
CA ALA A 125 -4.72 5.13 -25.76
C ALA A 125 -5.37 3.79 -25.37
N PHE A 126 -5.41 3.51 -24.07
CA PHE A 126 -6.03 2.30 -23.52
C PHE A 126 -6.71 2.59 -22.18
N THR A 127 -7.43 1.60 -21.68
CA THR A 127 -8.28 1.69 -20.49
C THR A 127 -7.82 0.74 -19.40
N GLU A 128 -7.93 1.20 -18.15
CA GLU A 128 -7.56 0.44 -16.97
C GLU A 128 -8.68 0.53 -15.93
N SER A 129 -9.06 -0.58 -15.29
CA SER A 129 -10.11 -0.60 -14.25
C SER A 129 -9.73 -1.43 -13.04
N GLY A 130 -10.08 -0.98 -11.83
CA GLY A 130 -10.15 -1.86 -10.66
C GLY A 130 -9.92 -1.21 -9.30
N SER A 131 -8.93 -1.67 -8.55
CA SER A 131 -8.74 -1.37 -7.12
C SER A 131 -8.75 0.12 -6.78
N THR A 132 -9.54 0.49 -5.77
CA THR A 132 -9.54 1.84 -5.17
C THR A 132 -8.25 2.14 -4.41
N THR A 133 -7.61 1.14 -3.81
CA THR A 133 -6.29 1.27 -3.17
C THR A 133 -5.26 1.89 -4.13
N MET A 134 -5.34 1.52 -5.41
CA MET A 134 -4.35 1.90 -6.41
C MET A 134 -4.64 3.25 -7.09
N THR A 135 -5.70 3.97 -6.68
CA THR A 135 -6.12 5.23 -7.32
C THR A 135 -4.99 6.26 -7.40
N GLU A 136 -4.31 6.53 -6.28
CA GLU A 136 -3.27 7.57 -6.19
C GLU A 136 -2.05 7.19 -7.06
N ILE A 137 -1.55 5.96 -6.95
CA ILE A 137 -0.37 5.50 -7.71
C ILE A 137 -0.65 5.36 -9.21
N ALA A 138 -1.82 4.86 -9.60
CA ALA A 138 -2.19 4.72 -11.00
C ALA A 138 -2.30 6.09 -11.68
N ALA A 139 -2.81 7.11 -10.97
CA ALA A 139 -2.85 8.48 -11.48
C ALA A 139 -1.45 9.08 -11.67
N LEU A 140 -0.52 8.87 -10.73
CA LEU A 140 0.88 9.30 -10.85
C LEU A 140 1.56 8.66 -12.06
N TRP A 141 1.44 7.34 -12.21
CA TRP A 141 1.98 6.64 -13.37
C TRP A 141 1.34 7.15 -14.66
N ALA A 142 0.02 7.33 -14.73
CA ALA A 142 -0.67 7.74 -15.96
C ALA A 142 -0.28 9.15 -16.40
N GLN A 143 -0.09 10.06 -15.44
CA GLN A 143 0.42 11.39 -15.71
C GLN A 143 1.84 11.34 -16.30
N SER A 144 2.75 10.61 -15.66
CA SER A 144 4.13 10.43 -16.12
C SER A 144 4.21 9.75 -17.50
N PHE A 145 3.37 8.74 -17.72
CA PHE A 145 3.28 8.01 -18.98
C PHE A 145 2.80 8.91 -20.11
N LYS A 146 1.77 9.72 -19.86
CA LYS A 146 1.29 10.68 -20.85
C LYS A 146 2.33 11.75 -21.17
N GLN A 147 3.06 12.24 -20.16
CA GLN A 147 4.14 13.21 -20.38
C GLN A 147 5.28 12.65 -21.22
N SER A 148 5.66 11.38 -20.99
CA SER A 148 6.78 10.74 -21.68
C SER A 148 6.44 10.16 -23.06
N THR A 149 5.18 9.80 -23.31
CA THR A 149 4.79 9.08 -24.54
C THR A 149 3.70 9.77 -25.37
N GLY A 150 2.98 10.74 -24.80
CA GLY A 150 1.76 11.31 -25.38
C GLY A 150 0.53 10.39 -25.30
N ILE A 151 0.67 9.16 -24.81
CA ILE A 151 -0.40 8.17 -24.75
C ILE A 151 -1.23 8.37 -23.47
N THR A 152 -2.56 8.32 -23.61
CA THR A 152 -3.48 8.44 -22.46
C THR A 152 -3.88 7.06 -21.95
N VAL A 153 -3.82 6.88 -20.62
CA VAL A 153 -4.44 5.77 -19.91
C VAL A 153 -5.69 6.28 -19.21
N THR A 154 -6.85 5.72 -19.55
CA THR A 154 -8.11 6.09 -18.88
C THR A 154 -8.38 5.12 -17.73
N ILE A 155 -8.25 5.60 -16.51
CA ILE A 155 -8.35 4.77 -15.31
C ILE A 155 -9.72 4.95 -14.64
N LYS A 156 -10.34 3.83 -14.24
CA LYS A 156 -11.51 3.79 -13.36
C LYS A 156 -11.21 2.92 -12.15
N THR A 157 -11.69 3.29 -10.96
CA THR A 157 -11.42 2.53 -9.74
C THR A 157 -12.71 2.05 -9.03
N PRO A 158 -13.53 1.17 -9.67
CA PRO A 158 -14.76 0.65 -9.06
C PRO A 158 -14.52 -0.41 -7.96
N GLY A 159 -13.26 -0.80 -7.72
CA GLY A 159 -12.86 -1.89 -6.84
C GLY A 159 -12.31 -3.10 -7.59
N SER A 160 -11.43 -3.88 -6.95
CA SER A 160 -10.67 -4.98 -7.60
C SER A 160 -11.56 -5.98 -8.33
N GLY A 161 -12.63 -6.48 -7.69
CA GLY A 161 -13.53 -7.46 -8.30
C GLY A 161 -14.32 -6.90 -9.50
N ALA A 162 -14.70 -5.62 -9.44
CA ALA A 162 -15.40 -4.95 -10.54
C ALA A 162 -14.45 -4.74 -11.73
N GLY A 163 -13.21 -4.27 -11.50
CA GLY A 163 -12.22 -4.12 -12.55
C GLY A 163 -11.78 -5.44 -13.19
N ILE A 164 -11.60 -6.50 -12.39
CA ILE A 164 -11.34 -7.86 -12.90
C ILE A 164 -12.51 -8.33 -13.78
N LYS A 165 -13.75 -8.02 -13.38
CA LYS A 165 -14.95 -8.32 -14.18
C LYS A 165 -15.01 -7.51 -15.47
N ASP A 166 -14.67 -6.23 -15.44
CA ASP A 166 -14.58 -5.41 -16.64
C ASP A 166 -13.54 -6.00 -17.62
N PHE A 167 -12.39 -6.41 -17.08
CA PHE A 167 -11.29 -7.00 -17.85
C PHE A 167 -11.66 -8.32 -18.51
N TYR A 168 -12.17 -9.32 -17.76
CA TYR A 168 -12.54 -10.60 -18.38
C TYR A 168 -13.76 -10.51 -19.31
N ASN A 169 -14.56 -9.43 -19.21
CA ASN A 169 -15.64 -9.14 -20.15
C ASN A 169 -15.18 -8.27 -21.34
N LYS A 170 -13.88 -7.99 -21.45
CA LYS A 170 -13.27 -7.19 -22.55
C LYS A 170 -13.80 -5.75 -22.62
N ILE A 171 -14.22 -5.20 -21.47
CA ILE A 171 -14.65 -3.80 -21.33
C ILE A 171 -13.44 -2.88 -21.17
N VAL A 172 -12.35 -3.38 -20.56
CA VAL A 172 -11.08 -2.66 -20.42
C VAL A 172 -9.89 -3.49 -20.84
N ASP A 173 -8.78 -2.82 -21.17
CA ASP A 173 -7.56 -3.46 -21.65
C ASP A 173 -6.69 -4.03 -20.51
N VAL A 174 -6.71 -3.36 -19.35
CA VAL A 174 -5.92 -3.72 -18.16
C VAL A 174 -6.81 -3.74 -16.93
N ALA A 175 -6.69 -4.77 -16.09
CA ALA A 175 -7.26 -4.76 -14.74
C ALA A 175 -6.19 -4.38 -13.71
N GLN A 176 -6.55 -3.62 -12.69
CA GLN A 176 -5.73 -3.37 -11.51
C GLN A 176 -6.39 -3.95 -10.24
N ALA A 177 -5.64 -4.62 -9.38
CA ALA A 177 -6.21 -5.29 -8.23
C ALA A 177 -5.29 -5.23 -7.01
N SER A 178 -5.91 -5.11 -5.84
CA SER A 178 -5.24 -5.19 -4.54
C SER A 178 -5.36 -6.57 -3.90
N ARG A 179 -5.60 -7.60 -4.71
CA ARG A 179 -5.50 -9.02 -4.38
C ARG A 179 -5.29 -9.79 -5.66
N ALA A 180 -4.77 -11.01 -5.53
CA ALA A 180 -4.73 -11.91 -6.67
C ALA A 180 -6.14 -12.19 -7.21
N MET A 181 -6.26 -12.39 -8.52
CA MET A 181 -7.46 -13.00 -9.12
C MET A 181 -7.67 -14.39 -8.52
N THR A 182 -8.91 -14.67 -8.13
CA THR A 182 -9.34 -15.99 -7.65
C THR A 182 -9.29 -17.02 -8.78
N THR A 183 -9.25 -18.30 -8.42
CA THR A 183 -9.33 -19.41 -9.40
C THR A 183 -10.59 -19.30 -10.26
N ALA A 184 -11.72 -18.92 -9.67
CA ALA A 184 -12.98 -18.73 -10.38
C ALA A 184 -12.89 -17.58 -11.41
N GLU A 185 -12.33 -16.43 -11.02
CA GLU A 185 -12.14 -15.30 -11.94
C GLU A 185 -11.18 -15.65 -13.09
N LYS A 186 -10.10 -16.39 -12.82
CA LYS A 186 -9.17 -16.87 -13.86
C LYS A 186 -9.86 -17.86 -14.81
N ALA A 187 -10.70 -18.76 -14.30
CA ALA A 187 -11.47 -19.70 -15.11
C ALA A 187 -12.49 -18.99 -16.00
N THR A 188 -13.20 -17.98 -15.48
CA THR A 188 -14.11 -17.13 -16.28
C THR A 188 -13.37 -16.38 -17.37
N ALA A 189 -12.21 -15.80 -17.06
CA ALA A 189 -11.36 -15.13 -18.05
C ALA A 189 -10.95 -16.09 -19.18
N ALA A 190 -10.49 -17.29 -18.85
CA ALA A 190 -10.15 -18.31 -19.84
C ALA A 190 -11.36 -18.72 -20.71
N ALA A 191 -12.54 -18.89 -20.11
CA ALA A 191 -13.77 -19.18 -20.84
C ALA A 191 -14.17 -18.05 -21.81
N ASN A 192 -13.80 -16.81 -21.50
CA ASN A 192 -14.00 -15.64 -22.35
C ASN A 192 -12.84 -15.42 -23.36
N GLY A 193 -11.89 -16.35 -23.43
CA GLY A 193 -10.75 -16.30 -24.35
C GLY A 193 -9.66 -15.30 -23.94
N ILE A 194 -9.56 -14.97 -22.66
CA ILE A 194 -8.49 -14.15 -22.09
C ILE A 194 -7.42 -15.07 -21.50
N THR A 195 -6.18 -14.89 -21.94
CA THR A 195 -5.00 -15.52 -21.34
C THR A 195 -4.49 -14.62 -20.23
N VAL A 196 -4.96 -14.82 -18.99
CA VAL A 196 -4.59 -13.94 -17.86
C VAL A 196 -3.09 -13.99 -17.58
N VAL A 197 -2.43 -12.85 -17.68
CA VAL A 197 -1.05 -12.65 -17.20
C VAL A 197 -1.07 -11.69 -16.01
N GLU A 198 -0.41 -12.11 -14.92
CA GLU A 198 -0.32 -11.38 -13.66
C GLU A 198 0.98 -10.57 -13.60
N TRP A 199 0.85 -9.31 -13.18
CA TRP A 199 1.96 -8.37 -13.03
C TRP A 199 1.95 -7.82 -11.62
N LYS A 200 2.85 -8.26 -10.75
CA LYS A 200 3.08 -7.56 -9.48
C LYS A 200 3.64 -6.18 -9.80
N VAL A 201 3.16 -5.13 -9.15
CA VAL A 201 3.60 -3.74 -9.44
C VAL A 201 4.07 -2.94 -8.23
N ALA A 202 3.57 -3.30 -7.05
CA ALA A 202 3.91 -2.68 -5.77
C ALA A 202 3.52 -3.61 -4.62
N VAL A 203 3.96 -3.29 -3.41
CA VAL A 203 3.48 -3.91 -2.18
C VAL A 203 2.73 -2.86 -1.37
N ASP A 204 1.43 -3.09 -1.21
CA ASP A 204 0.59 -2.33 -0.31
C ASP A 204 0.84 -2.79 1.12
N GLY A 205 1.14 -1.85 1.99
CA GLY A 205 1.47 -2.12 3.37
C GLY A 205 1.02 -0.97 4.25
N LEU A 206 0.35 -1.31 5.35
CA LEU A 206 -0.07 -0.37 6.38
C LEU A 206 0.64 -0.67 7.70
N ALA A 207 1.03 0.39 8.40
CA ALA A 207 1.55 0.31 9.75
C ALA A 207 0.54 0.90 10.72
N ILE A 208 0.45 0.29 11.91
CA ILE A 208 -0.34 0.82 13.01
C ILE A 208 0.59 1.61 13.92
N ILE A 209 0.27 2.88 14.12
CA ILE A 209 1.03 3.78 14.99
C ILE A 209 0.22 4.12 16.23
N VAL A 210 0.91 4.20 17.36
CA VAL A 210 0.39 4.67 18.63
C VAL A 210 1.34 5.70 19.21
N ASN A 211 0.87 6.44 20.19
CA ASN A 211 1.72 7.30 20.99
C ASN A 211 2.87 6.50 21.65
N LYS A 212 4.07 7.09 21.74
CA LYS A 212 5.24 6.45 22.36
C LYS A 212 5.00 5.95 23.79
N ASP A 213 4.15 6.66 24.56
CA ASP A 213 3.87 6.37 25.97
C ASP A 213 2.72 5.37 26.17
N ASN A 214 2.11 4.89 25.08
CA ASN A 214 1.15 3.80 25.16
C ASN A 214 1.90 2.49 25.47
N PRO A 215 1.53 1.71 26.50
CA PRO A 215 2.26 0.50 26.87
C PRO A 215 2.05 -0.67 25.89
N VAL A 216 0.98 -0.65 25.07
CA VAL A 216 0.68 -1.74 24.14
C VAL A 216 1.76 -1.81 23.05
N THR A 217 2.32 -2.99 22.83
CA THR A 217 3.35 -3.24 21.81
C THR A 217 2.86 -4.14 20.68
N THR A 218 1.81 -4.93 20.93
CA THR A 218 1.25 -5.85 19.94
C THR A 218 -0.28 -5.86 19.98
N LEU A 219 -0.92 -6.02 18.83
CA LEU A 219 -2.35 -6.31 18.73
C LEU A 219 -2.59 -7.53 17.84
N THR A 220 -3.64 -8.28 18.13
CA THR A 220 -4.20 -9.24 17.16
C THR A 220 -5.05 -8.52 16.11
N LEU A 221 -5.23 -9.12 14.92
CA LEU A 221 -6.11 -8.55 13.91
C LEU A 221 -7.55 -8.35 14.40
N SER A 222 -8.09 -9.28 15.20
CA SER A 222 -9.43 -9.15 15.77
C SER A 222 -9.53 -7.99 16.79
N GLN A 223 -8.48 -7.76 17.58
CA GLN A 223 -8.43 -6.57 18.45
C GLN A 223 -8.36 -5.28 17.65
N LEU A 224 -7.56 -5.27 16.57
CA LEU A 224 -7.45 -4.11 15.69
C LEU A 224 -8.77 -3.81 14.98
N GLU A 225 -9.46 -4.82 14.45
CA GLU A 225 -10.82 -4.71 13.91
C GLU A 225 -11.78 -4.15 14.95
N GLY A 226 -11.80 -4.73 16.16
CA GLY A 226 -12.62 -4.29 17.28
C GLY A 226 -12.37 -2.83 17.70
N ILE A 227 -11.15 -2.33 17.57
CA ILE A 227 -10.84 -0.92 17.83
C ILE A 227 -11.46 -0.03 16.75
N PHE A 228 -11.24 -0.34 15.46
CA PHE A 228 -11.67 0.52 14.35
C PHE A 228 -13.16 0.37 13.97
N ASN A 229 -13.83 -0.68 14.43
CA ASN A 229 -15.29 -0.80 14.35
C ASN A 229 -16.02 -0.22 15.59
N GLY A 230 -15.29 0.13 16.65
CA GLY A 230 -15.83 0.73 17.89
C GLY A 230 -16.27 -0.27 18.97
N THR A 231 -16.02 -1.56 18.81
CA THR A 231 -16.24 -2.60 19.85
C THR A 231 -15.34 -2.36 21.06
N TYR A 232 -14.09 -1.96 20.83
CA TYR A 232 -13.13 -1.58 21.85
C TYR A 232 -12.90 -0.07 21.81
N THR A 233 -13.22 0.59 22.91
CA THR A 233 -13.14 2.06 23.07
C THR A 233 -12.16 2.47 24.17
N ASN A 234 -11.61 1.51 24.91
CA ASN A 234 -10.61 1.73 25.95
C ASN A 234 -9.46 0.72 25.82
N TRP A 235 -8.24 1.19 26.05
CA TRP A 235 -7.02 0.39 25.95
C TRP A 235 -6.97 -0.79 26.92
N ASN A 236 -7.62 -0.71 28.09
CA ASN A 236 -7.68 -1.81 29.05
C ASN A 236 -8.41 -3.06 28.49
N GLN A 237 -9.23 -2.91 27.45
CA GLN A 237 -9.93 -4.02 26.78
C GLN A 237 -8.99 -4.84 25.88
N VAL A 238 -7.81 -4.29 25.55
CA VAL A 238 -6.83 -4.90 24.63
C VAL A 238 -5.42 -4.99 25.24
N GLY A 239 -5.32 -4.92 26.57
CA GLY A 239 -4.07 -5.14 27.33
C GLY A 239 -3.25 -3.88 27.63
N GLY A 240 -3.84 -2.69 27.48
CA GLY A 240 -3.24 -1.42 27.87
C GLY A 240 -3.77 -0.87 29.21
N ASN A 241 -3.46 0.40 29.48
CA ASN A 241 -3.94 1.11 30.65
C ASN A 241 -5.43 1.48 30.52
N ASP A 242 -6.09 1.82 31.64
CA ASP A 242 -7.42 2.45 31.60
C ASP A 242 -7.32 3.84 30.96
N LYS A 243 -7.61 3.90 29.66
CA LYS A 243 -7.48 5.09 28.84
C LYS A 243 -8.35 4.95 27.60
N ALA A 244 -9.20 5.95 27.36
CA ALA A 244 -10.01 6.01 26.15
C ALA A 244 -9.13 6.00 24.89
N ILE A 245 -9.62 5.32 23.85
CA ILE A 245 -8.97 5.24 22.54
C ILE A 245 -9.41 6.44 21.69
N SER A 246 -8.44 7.15 21.11
CA SER A 246 -8.67 8.17 20.09
C SER A 246 -8.26 7.63 18.73
N LEU A 247 -9.19 7.59 17.78
CA LEU A 247 -9.03 6.91 16.50
C LEU A 247 -8.76 7.91 15.37
N TYR A 248 -7.65 7.71 14.68
CA TYR A 248 -7.24 8.53 13.54
C TYR A 248 -7.05 7.67 12.30
N GLY A 249 -7.62 8.08 11.17
CA GLY A 249 -7.53 7.34 9.91
C GLY A 249 -7.58 8.26 8.70
N ARG A 250 -7.52 7.66 7.51
CA ARG A 250 -7.63 8.42 6.27
C ARG A 250 -9.10 8.63 5.88
N ASP A 251 -9.37 9.64 5.08
CA ASP A 251 -10.69 9.84 4.49
C ASP A 251 -11.02 8.80 3.40
N SER A 252 -12.28 8.73 3.00
CA SER A 252 -12.78 7.74 2.04
C SER A 252 -12.24 7.89 0.61
N ALA A 253 -11.59 9.01 0.29
CA ALA A 253 -10.93 9.20 -1.00
C ALA A 253 -9.53 8.56 -1.04
N SER A 254 -8.97 8.20 0.12
CA SER A 254 -7.63 7.62 0.24
C SER A 254 -7.55 6.15 -0.15
N GLY A 255 -6.47 5.77 -0.84
CA GLY A 255 -6.13 4.37 -1.06
C GLY A 255 -5.87 3.59 0.24
N SER A 256 -5.25 4.22 1.25
CA SER A 256 -5.00 3.59 2.56
C SER A 256 -6.28 3.33 3.35
N TYR A 257 -7.32 4.18 3.19
CA TYR A 257 -8.65 3.92 3.76
C TYR A 257 -9.27 2.64 3.18
N ALA A 258 -9.18 2.47 1.85
CA ALA A 258 -9.64 1.26 1.19
C ALA A 258 -8.82 0.04 1.62
N SER A 259 -7.49 0.17 1.71
CA SER A 259 -6.61 -0.92 2.16
C SER A 259 -6.89 -1.37 3.57
N PHE A 260 -7.04 -0.44 4.52
CA PHE A 260 -7.31 -0.80 5.91
C PHE A 260 -8.69 -1.47 6.02
N LYS A 261 -9.70 -0.96 5.29
CA LYS A 261 -11.03 -1.59 5.25
C LYS A 261 -10.96 -3.01 4.74
N ASP A 262 -10.24 -3.25 3.65
CA ASP A 262 -10.09 -4.59 3.06
C ASP A 262 -9.32 -5.56 3.97
N LEU A 263 -8.26 -5.09 4.63
CA LEU A 263 -7.32 -5.92 5.38
C LEU A 263 -7.72 -6.15 6.84
N VAL A 264 -8.48 -5.23 7.43
CA VAL A 264 -8.83 -5.26 8.86
C VAL A 264 -10.34 -5.41 9.07
N LEU A 265 -11.17 -4.69 8.32
CA LEU A 265 -12.63 -4.67 8.51
C LEU A 265 -13.34 -5.72 7.63
N VAL A 266 -12.81 -6.95 7.64
CA VAL A 266 -13.12 -8.00 6.67
C VAL A 266 -14.57 -8.50 6.76
N ASN A 267 -15.23 -8.30 7.90
CA ASN A 267 -16.65 -8.64 8.11
C ASN A 267 -17.63 -7.58 7.58
N LYS A 268 -17.18 -6.70 6.67
CA LYS A 268 -17.95 -5.60 6.06
C LYS A 268 -18.46 -4.54 7.04
N GLU A 269 -17.84 -4.47 8.20
CA GLU A 269 -18.12 -3.39 9.13
C GLU A 269 -17.56 -2.08 8.55
N ASN A 270 -18.32 -1.01 8.73
CA ASN A 270 -17.81 0.32 8.45
C ASN A 270 -16.91 0.74 9.61
N TYR A 271 -15.98 1.65 9.34
CA TYR A 271 -15.33 2.37 10.42
C TYR A 271 -16.36 2.92 11.39
N THR A 272 -16.04 2.90 12.68
CA THR A 272 -16.82 3.64 13.67
C THR A 272 -16.86 5.12 13.29
N SER A 273 -17.99 5.77 13.54
CA SER A 273 -18.16 7.22 13.35
C SER A 273 -17.25 8.04 14.28
N ALA A 274 -16.66 7.41 15.31
CA ALA A 274 -15.69 8.04 16.20
C ALA A 274 -14.29 8.23 15.57
N MET A 275 -13.99 7.59 14.43
CA MET A 275 -12.70 7.77 13.76
C MET A 275 -12.62 9.15 13.10
N LEU A 276 -11.66 9.95 13.54
CA LEU A 276 -11.31 11.22 12.90
C LEU A 276 -10.53 10.95 11.60
N GLN A 277 -10.97 11.58 10.52
CA GLN A 277 -10.47 11.32 9.16
C GLN A 277 -9.58 12.45 8.66
N PHE A 278 -8.48 12.08 8.00
CA PHE A 278 -7.47 12.98 7.45
C PHE A 278 -7.20 12.70 5.98
N ASN A 279 -6.98 13.75 5.21
CA ASN A 279 -6.71 13.63 3.78
C ASN A 279 -5.29 13.16 3.46
N THR A 280 -4.34 13.23 4.40
CA THR A 280 -2.94 12.77 4.19
C THR A 280 -2.41 11.97 5.38
N ASN A 281 -1.46 11.06 5.13
CA ASN A 281 -0.77 10.30 6.18
C ASN A 281 0.04 11.22 7.12
N ALA A 282 0.64 12.29 6.58
CA ALA A 282 1.45 13.24 7.34
C ALA A 282 0.66 13.97 8.43
N LEU A 283 -0.65 14.15 8.26
CA LEU A 283 -1.50 14.76 9.28
C LEU A 283 -1.90 13.80 10.41
N ILE A 284 -1.81 12.48 10.22
CA ILE A 284 -2.18 11.50 11.26
C ILE A 284 -1.09 11.41 12.33
N VAL A 285 0.18 11.48 11.93
CA VAL A 285 1.33 11.34 12.84
C VAL A 285 1.26 12.32 14.03
N PRO A 286 1.17 13.65 13.85
CA PRO A 286 1.15 14.60 14.98
C PRO A 286 -0.06 14.41 15.91
N GLU A 287 -1.20 13.98 15.39
CA GLU A 287 -2.38 13.67 16.20
C GLU A 287 -2.11 12.48 17.13
N VAL A 288 -1.42 11.45 16.63
CA VAL A 288 -1.01 10.29 17.42
C VAL A 288 0.06 10.65 18.45
N GLU A 289 0.97 11.56 18.12
CA GLU A 289 1.98 12.08 19.05
C GLU A 289 1.37 12.89 20.20
N SER A 290 0.29 13.62 19.94
CA SER A 290 -0.29 14.55 20.91
C SER A 290 -1.07 13.87 22.04
N ALA A 291 -1.51 12.62 21.85
CA ALA A 291 -2.43 11.95 22.77
C ALA A 291 -2.01 10.51 23.07
N VAL A 292 -1.75 10.19 24.35
CA VAL A 292 -1.35 8.84 24.79
C VAL A 292 -2.38 7.75 24.42
N GLY A 293 -3.66 8.12 24.33
CA GLY A 293 -4.76 7.22 23.95
C GLY A 293 -4.89 7.01 22.44
N ALA A 294 -4.08 7.67 21.63
CA ALA A 294 -4.20 7.66 20.18
C ALA A 294 -3.74 6.36 19.53
N ILE A 295 -4.46 5.96 18.49
CA ILE A 295 -4.06 4.97 17.49
C ILE A 295 -4.43 5.48 16.10
N GLY A 296 -3.56 5.23 15.14
CA GLY A 296 -3.85 5.46 13.74
C GLY A 296 -3.16 4.47 12.82
N TYR A 297 -3.52 4.50 11.54
CA TYR A 297 -2.83 3.75 10.49
C TYR A 297 -2.28 4.70 9.42
N VAL A 298 -1.11 4.36 8.89
CA VAL A 298 -0.46 5.07 7.79
C VAL A 298 0.18 4.07 6.83
N GLY A 299 0.44 4.46 5.59
CA GLY A 299 1.31 3.69 4.70
C GLY A 299 2.67 3.45 5.34
N ILE A 300 3.23 2.25 5.20
CA ILE A 300 4.43 1.88 5.98
C ILE A 300 5.62 2.82 5.71
N GLY A 301 5.75 3.37 4.49
CA GLY A 301 6.78 4.38 4.19
C GLY A 301 6.74 5.58 5.13
N PHE A 302 5.54 6.07 5.48
CA PHE A 302 5.35 7.16 6.43
C PHE A 302 5.64 6.73 7.88
N ALA A 303 5.27 5.50 8.26
CA ALA A 303 5.58 4.99 9.60
C ALA A 303 7.09 4.84 9.83
N LYS A 304 7.85 4.48 8.78
CA LYS A 304 9.31 4.39 8.86
C LYS A 304 9.94 5.75 9.17
N GLU A 305 9.50 6.80 8.48
CA GLU A 305 9.94 8.17 8.72
C GLU A 305 9.54 8.65 10.13
N ALA A 306 8.27 8.49 10.50
CA ALA A 306 7.73 8.95 11.78
C ALA A 306 8.33 8.24 13.01
N SER A 307 8.70 6.97 12.88
CA SER A 307 9.33 6.20 13.97
C SER A 307 10.85 6.38 14.06
N GLY A 308 11.48 7.07 13.11
CA GLY A 308 12.93 7.22 13.02
C GLY A 308 13.67 5.89 12.83
N THR A 309 13.00 4.86 12.30
CA THR A 309 13.58 3.53 12.11
C THR A 309 14.33 3.47 10.78
N SER A 310 15.65 3.66 10.79
CA SER A 310 16.51 3.27 9.66
C SER A 310 16.46 1.74 9.49
N ALA A 311 16.68 1.26 8.27
CA ALA A 311 16.43 -0.12 7.81
C ALA A 311 17.30 -1.24 8.46
N ASP A 312 17.77 -1.06 9.69
CA ASP A 312 18.72 -1.97 10.32
C ASP A 312 18.43 -2.10 11.82
N THR A 313 17.36 -2.82 12.16
CA THR A 313 17.21 -3.40 13.50
C THR A 313 16.82 -4.85 13.33
N THR A 314 17.84 -5.69 13.15
CA THR A 314 17.78 -7.12 13.45
C THR A 314 17.34 -7.31 14.89
N LEU A 315 16.08 -7.68 15.10
CA LEU A 315 15.65 -8.37 16.32
C LEU A 315 15.58 -9.87 16.01
N SER A 316 16.75 -10.44 15.70
CA SER A 316 16.99 -11.85 16.00
C SER A 316 17.34 -11.95 17.50
N GLU A 317 16.77 -12.95 18.16
CA GLU A 317 17.00 -13.38 19.55
C GLU A 317 16.07 -12.77 20.63
N VAL A 318 14.89 -13.38 20.77
CA VAL A 318 14.41 -13.75 22.11
C VAL A 318 14.71 -15.23 22.28
N SER A 319 15.90 -15.53 22.80
CA SER A 319 16.29 -16.88 23.19
C SER A 319 15.51 -17.30 24.44
N SER A 320 14.89 -18.48 24.36
CA SER A 320 14.30 -19.16 25.52
C SER A 320 15.41 -19.83 26.35
N PRO A 321 15.40 -19.76 27.69
CA PRO A 321 16.42 -20.39 28.52
C PRO A 321 16.19 -21.91 28.53
N VAL A 322 17.07 -22.66 27.84
CA VAL A 322 17.15 -24.12 28.03
C VAL A 322 17.73 -24.38 29.42
N ALA A 323 16.88 -24.95 30.27
CA ALA A 323 17.25 -25.44 31.58
C ALA A 323 18.37 -26.49 31.48
N ARG A 324 19.48 -26.25 32.18
CA ARG A 324 20.39 -27.29 32.64
C ARG A 324 19.63 -28.18 33.62
N VAL A 325 19.54 -29.47 33.32
CA VAL A 325 19.51 -30.52 34.34
C VAL A 325 20.45 -31.63 33.88
N LEU A 326 21.18 -32.13 34.87
CA LEU A 326 22.33 -33.05 34.91
C LEU A 326 22.22 -34.29 34.02
#